data_AF-A0A2D6SXU3-F1
#
_entry.id   AF-A0A2D6SXU3-F1
#
_cell.length_a   1.000
_cell.length_b   1.000
_cell.length_c   1.000
_cell.angle_alpha   90.00
_cell.angle_beta   90.00
_cell.angle_gamma   90.00
#
_symmetry.space_group_name_H-M   'P 1'
#
loop_
_entity.id
_entity.type
_entity.pdbx_description
1 polymer ?
#
loop_
_entity_poly.entity_id
_entity_poly.type
_entity_poly.pdbx_seq_one_letter_code
_entity_poly.pdbx_strand_id
1 'polypeptide(L)'
;MGFQNRCPKCETALDIADKAAGKTVTCLRCQTRFTATAFVPEAEPPPDGPKQRTFATPQLREHPGYRALSRSPHYGFARLVAWGCWGVAGLALLGAVPQVESSGLLFVMALALAAVAGIGGMLLSALADISEGIVSLRVDLACRAKSEQDRPE
;
A
#
# COMPACT_ATOMS: atom_id res chain seq x y z
N MET A 1 -15.46 1.00 31.13
CA MET A 1 -16.64 0.98 30.25
C MET A 1 -16.17 0.49 28.88
N GLY A 2 -16.63 -0.67 28.42
CA GLY A 2 -16.16 -1.28 27.18
C GLY A 2 -16.68 -0.53 25.94
N PHE A 3 -15.85 -0.39 24.92
CA PHE A 3 -16.22 0.25 23.66
C PHE A 3 -17.37 -0.50 22.98
N GLN A 4 -18.38 0.21 22.51
CA GLN A 4 -19.49 -0.41 21.78
C GLN A 4 -19.03 -0.80 20.37
N ASN A 5 -18.55 -2.04 20.23
CA ASN A 5 -18.16 -2.63 18.95
C ASN A 5 -19.40 -3.06 18.14
N ARG A 6 -20.26 -2.12 17.73
CA ARG A 6 -21.46 -2.43 16.93
C ARG A 6 -21.33 -1.96 15.49
N CYS A 7 -21.88 -2.72 14.56
CA CYS A 7 -21.93 -2.30 13.16
C CYS A 7 -22.88 -1.10 13.03
N PRO A 8 -22.50 -0.01 12.34
CA PRO A 8 -23.35 1.16 12.17
C PRO A 8 -24.60 0.91 11.33
N LYS A 9 -24.68 -0.21 10.60
CA LYS A 9 -25.80 -0.52 9.69
C LYS A 9 -26.78 -1.54 10.25
N CYS A 10 -26.28 -2.57 10.93
CA CYS A 10 -27.11 -3.70 11.41
C CYS A 10 -27.00 -3.94 12.91
N GLU A 11 -26.33 -3.02 13.63
CA GLU A 11 -26.15 -3.00 15.09
C GLU A 11 -25.58 -4.28 15.72
N THR A 12 -25.05 -5.18 14.87
CA THR A 12 -24.53 -6.47 15.31
C THR A 12 -23.21 -6.25 16.04
N ALA A 13 -23.07 -6.88 17.20
CA ALA A 13 -21.83 -6.88 17.96
C ALA A 13 -20.72 -7.53 17.15
N LEU A 14 -19.58 -6.85 17.07
CA LEU A 14 -18.37 -7.28 16.40
C LEU A 14 -17.28 -7.44 17.46
N ASP A 15 -16.50 -8.50 17.33
CA ASP A 15 -15.30 -8.65 18.14
C ASP A 15 -14.14 -7.99 17.39
N ILE A 16 -13.80 -6.76 17.78
CA ILE A 16 -12.75 -5.95 17.15
C ILE A 16 -11.60 -5.86 18.15
N ALA A 17 -10.47 -6.46 17.82
CA ALA A 17 -9.26 -6.32 18.63
C ALA A 17 -8.79 -4.86 18.68
N ASP A 18 -8.27 -4.40 19.83
CA ASP A 18 -7.83 -3.01 20.05
C ASP A 18 -6.83 -2.50 18.99
N LYS A 19 -6.08 -3.40 18.36
CA LYS A 19 -5.12 -3.10 17.29
C LYS A 19 -5.77 -2.82 15.92
N ALA A 20 -7.09 -2.83 15.83
CA ALA A 20 -7.84 -2.51 14.62
C ALA A 20 -8.24 -1.03 14.53
N ALA A 21 -7.92 -0.24 15.55
CA ALA A 21 -8.10 1.20 15.55
C ALA A 21 -7.44 1.83 14.30
N GLY A 22 -8.19 2.64 13.55
CA GLY A 22 -7.77 3.26 12.29
C GLY A 22 -7.81 2.34 11.07
N LYS A 23 -8.17 1.06 11.21
CA LYS A 23 -8.26 0.11 10.09
C LYS A 23 -9.69 -0.01 9.57
N THR A 24 -9.80 -0.39 8.29
CA THR A 24 -11.10 -0.71 7.69
C THR A 24 -11.52 -2.11 8.12
N VAL A 25 -12.66 -2.21 8.79
CA VAL A 25 -13.28 -3.46 9.22
C VAL A 25 -14.53 -3.73 8.41
N THR A 26 -14.79 -5.01 8.14
CA THR A 26 -15.97 -5.45 7.38
C THR A 26 -16.91 -6.20 8.32
N CYS A 27 -18.18 -5.80 8.37
CA CYS A 27 -19.17 -6.53 9.15
C CYS A 27 -19.50 -7.86 8.48
N LEU A 28 -19.35 -8.98 9.20
CA LEU A 28 -19.66 -10.31 8.66
C LEU A 28 -21.15 -10.52 8.33
N ARG A 29 -22.05 -9.77 8.99
CA ARG A 29 -23.50 -9.95 8.82
C ARG A 29 -24.07 -9.21 7.61
N CYS A 30 -23.67 -7.95 7.41
CA CYS A 30 -24.20 -7.09 6.35
C CYS A 30 -23.16 -6.66 5.30
N GLN A 31 -21.93 -7.19 5.41
CA GLN A 31 -20.78 -6.92 4.54
C GLN A 31 -20.41 -5.44 4.38
N THR A 32 -20.92 -4.58 5.26
CA THR A 32 -20.63 -3.15 5.22
C THR A 32 -19.22 -2.91 5.74
N ARG A 33 -18.44 -2.14 4.98
CA ARG A 33 -17.09 -1.72 5.32
C ARG A 33 -17.15 -0.36 6.02
N PHE A 34 -16.44 -0.22 7.13
CA PHE A 34 -16.34 1.04 7.86
C PHE A 34 -14.97 1.11 8.56
N THR A 35 -14.54 2.33 8.90
CA THR A 35 -13.27 2.54 9.60
C THR A 35 -13.50 2.50 11.09
N ALA A 36 -12.78 1.64 11.81
CA ALA A 36 -12.83 1.63 13.27
C ALA A 36 -12.13 2.90 13.77
N THR A 37 -12.88 3.82 14.37
CA THR A 37 -12.28 5.01 14.97
C THR A 37 -11.57 4.60 16.25
N ALA A 38 -10.26 4.87 16.32
CA ALA A 38 -9.55 4.77 17.58
C ALA A 38 -10.17 5.78 18.53
N PHE A 39 -10.79 5.31 19.62
CA PHE A 39 -11.02 6.20 20.73
C PHE A 39 -9.64 6.53 21.28
N VAL A 40 -9.14 7.71 20.95
CA VAL A 40 -8.04 8.30 21.70
C VAL A 40 -8.66 8.57 23.06
N PRO A 41 -8.27 7.86 24.13
CA PRO A 41 -8.70 8.25 25.46
C PRO A 41 -8.31 9.72 25.59
N GLU A 42 -9.33 10.58 25.72
CA GLU A 42 -9.15 12.00 25.97
C GLU A 42 -8.17 12.07 27.15
N ALA A 43 -6.92 12.42 26.84
CA ALA A 43 -5.87 12.41 27.83
C ALA A 43 -6.35 13.32 28.95
N GLU A 44 -6.35 12.82 30.18
CA GLU A 44 -6.75 13.63 31.33
C GLU A 44 -6.07 14.99 31.22
N PRO A 45 -6.82 16.09 31.34
CA PRO A 45 -6.29 17.42 31.11
C PRO A 45 -5.04 17.56 31.98
N PRO A 46 -3.87 17.89 31.39
CA PRO A 46 -2.62 17.96 32.13
C PRO A 46 -2.81 18.91 33.33
N PRO A 47 -2.35 18.53 34.53
CA PRO A 47 -2.52 19.36 35.73
C PRO A 47 -1.90 20.74 35.47
N ASP A 48 -2.76 21.76 35.61
CA ASP A 48 -2.53 23.21 35.49
C ASP A 48 -1.09 23.65 35.22
N GLY A 49 -0.65 23.46 33.97
CA GLY A 49 0.59 24.02 33.47
C GLY A 49 0.45 25.54 33.25
N PRO A 50 1.53 26.31 33.36
CA PRO A 50 1.50 27.77 33.24
C PRO A 50 0.91 28.17 31.89
N LYS A 51 -0.10 29.05 31.93
CA LYS A 51 -0.83 29.68 30.82
C LYS A 51 0.04 29.82 29.56
N GLN A 52 0.01 28.84 28.68
CA GLN A 52 0.60 28.98 27.35
C GLN A 52 -0.18 30.08 26.65
N ARG A 53 0.50 31.17 26.33
CA ARG A 53 -0.05 32.20 25.45
C ARG A 53 -0.34 31.50 24.13
N THR A 54 -1.62 31.35 23.84
CA THR A 54 -2.16 31.00 22.55
C THR A 54 -1.64 32.00 21.53
N PHE A 55 -0.50 31.70 20.91
CA PHE A 55 -0.16 32.31 19.64
C PHE A 55 -1.20 31.78 18.66
N ALA A 56 -2.04 32.68 18.16
CA ALA A 56 -3.01 32.38 17.12
C ALA A 56 -2.26 31.69 15.97
N THR A 57 -2.41 30.36 15.88
CA THR A 57 -2.00 29.62 14.70
C THR A 57 -2.80 30.22 13.55
N PRO A 58 -2.18 30.76 12.49
CA PRO A 58 -2.93 31.18 11.32
C PRO A 58 -3.72 29.96 10.85
N GLN A 59 -5.05 30.11 10.84
CA GLN A 59 -5.98 29.11 10.32
C GLN A 59 -5.53 28.77 8.90
N LEU A 60 -4.79 27.67 8.76
CA LEU A 60 -4.43 27.10 7.48
C LEU A 60 -5.77 26.68 6.86
N ARG A 61 -6.30 27.57 6.02
CA ARG A 61 -7.53 27.40 5.27
C ARG A 61 -7.47 26.00 4.64
N GLU A 62 -8.25 25.08 5.19
CA GLU A 62 -8.44 23.75 4.61
C GLU A 62 -8.94 23.95 3.19
N HIS A 63 -8.07 23.77 2.18
CA HIS A 63 -8.52 23.78 0.80
C HIS A 63 -9.37 22.51 0.60
N PRO A 64 -10.64 22.61 0.17
CA PRO A 64 -11.52 21.46 -0.04
C PRO A 64 -11.13 20.54 -1.23
N GLY A 65 -9.89 20.59 -1.72
CA GLY A 65 -9.50 20.05 -3.03
C GLY A 65 -8.52 18.89 -3.03
N TYR A 66 -7.92 18.50 -1.89
CA TYR A 66 -6.90 17.44 -1.84
C TYR A 66 -7.37 16.20 -1.08
N ARG A 67 -8.66 15.85 -1.16
CA ARG A 67 -9.08 14.49 -0.83
C ARG A 67 -8.91 13.60 -2.06
N ALA A 68 -8.23 12.48 -1.83
CA ALA A 68 -8.30 11.26 -2.63
C ALA A 68 -7.48 11.22 -3.93
N LEU A 69 -6.16 11.14 -3.78
CA LEU A 69 -5.40 10.11 -4.50
C LEU A 69 -4.83 9.13 -3.47
N SER A 70 -5.72 8.53 -2.67
CA SER A 70 -5.37 7.32 -1.94
C SER A 70 -5.10 6.24 -2.98
N ARG A 71 -3.82 5.91 -3.15
CA ARG A 71 -3.31 4.66 -3.74
C ARG A 71 -4.37 3.56 -3.63
N SER A 72 -5.03 3.25 -4.74
CA SER A 72 -5.87 2.06 -4.81
C SER A 72 -4.93 0.85 -4.69
N PRO A 73 -5.05 0.02 -3.64
CA PRO A 73 -4.20 -1.16 -3.44
C PRO A 73 -4.46 -2.27 -4.49
N HIS A 74 -5.38 -2.04 -5.43
CA HIS A 74 -5.79 -2.99 -6.44
C HIS A 74 -4.82 -3.13 -7.63
N TYR A 75 -3.84 -2.23 -7.79
CA TYR A 75 -2.87 -2.33 -8.90
C TYR A 75 -1.79 -3.42 -8.70
N GLY A 76 -1.49 -3.81 -7.45
CA GLY A 76 -0.48 -4.84 -7.18
C GLY A 76 -0.96 -6.25 -7.56
N PHE A 77 -2.22 -6.58 -7.29
CA PHE A 77 -2.76 -7.93 -7.51
C PHE A 77 -2.98 -8.26 -9.00
N ALA A 78 -3.33 -7.27 -9.83
CA ALA A 78 -3.51 -7.48 -11.27
C ALA A 78 -2.21 -7.90 -11.97
N ARG A 79 -1.06 -7.38 -11.53
CA ARG A 79 0.26 -7.75 -12.07
C ARG A 79 0.69 -9.18 -11.70
N LEU A 80 0.38 -9.62 -10.49
CA LEU A 80 0.68 -11.00 -10.04
C LEU A 80 -0.13 -12.05 -10.82
N VAL A 81 -1.41 -11.78 -11.09
CA VAL A 81 -2.26 -12.70 -11.88
C VAL A 81 -1.81 -12.76 -13.34
N ALA A 82 -1.43 -11.62 -13.93
CA ALA A 82 -0.95 -11.57 -15.31
C ALA A 82 0.39 -12.33 -15.49
N TRP A 83 1.33 -12.23 -14.55
CA TRP A 83 2.58 -12.99 -14.60
C TRP A 83 2.37 -14.49 -14.34
N GLY A 84 1.45 -14.85 -13.43
CA GLY A 84 1.10 -16.24 -13.15
C GLY A 84 0.55 -16.97 -14.37
N CYS A 85 -0.33 -16.34 -15.14
CA CYS A 85 -0.93 -16.98 -16.32
C CYS A 85 0.07 -17.27 -17.45
N TRP A 86 1.10 -16.44 -17.64
CA TRP A 86 2.14 -16.67 -18.65
C TRP A 86 3.09 -17.80 -18.25
N GLY A 87 3.40 -17.94 -16.96
CA GLY A 87 4.26 -19.03 -16.47
C GLY A 87 3.66 -20.43 -16.71
N VAL A 88 2.35 -20.58 -16.50
CA VAL A 88 1.68 -21.89 -16.69
C VAL A 88 1.52 -22.24 -18.18
N ALA A 89 1.24 -21.25 -19.03
CA ALA A 89 1.17 -21.45 -20.48
C ALA A 89 2.54 -21.86 -21.07
N GLY A 90 3.64 -21.28 -20.57
CA GLY A 90 5.00 -21.68 -20.97
C GLY A 90 5.36 -23.11 -20.57
N LEU A 91 4.94 -23.55 -19.39
CA LEU A 91 5.22 -24.90 -18.90
C LEU A 91 4.47 -25.99 -19.71
N ALA A 92 3.24 -25.70 -20.14
CA ALA A 92 2.46 -26.61 -20.98
C ALA A 92 3.06 -26.79 -22.38
N LEU A 93 3.70 -25.75 -22.93
CA LEU A 93 4.40 -25.81 -24.22
C LEU A 93 5.71 -26.61 -24.17
N LEU A 94 6.39 -26.67 -23.02
CA LEU A 94 7.59 -27.51 -22.85
C LEU A 94 7.27 -29.01 -22.76
N GLY A 95 6.04 -29.39 -22.38
CA GLY A 95 5.62 -30.79 -22.30
C GLY A 95 5.39 -31.49 -23.65
N ALA A 96 5.38 -30.73 -24.76
CA ALA A 96 5.13 -31.25 -26.10
C ALA A 96 6.40 -31.37 -26.96
N VAL A 97 7.60 -31.33 -26.37
CA VAL A 97 8.84 -31.52 -27.13
C VAL A 97 9.09 -33.02 -27.29
N PRO A 98 9.02 -33.57 -28.53
CA PRO A 98 9.35 -34.97 -28.76
C PRO A 98 10.81 -35.21 -28.34
N GLN A 99 11.04 -36.36 -27.74
CA GLN A 99 12.31 -36.85 -27.24
C GLN A 99 13.33 -36.98 -28.40
N VAL A 100 14.02 -35.88 -28.75
CA VAL A 100 15.08 -35.88 -29.76
C VAL A 100 16.41 -36.19 -29.09
N GLU A 101 16.93 -37.37 -29.40
CA GLU A 101 18.06 -38.05 -28.77
C GLU A 101 19.46 -37.40 -28.98
N SER A 102 19.55 -36.16 -29.47
CA SER A 102 20.81 -35.65 -30.03
C SER A 102 21.23 -34.22 -29.64
N SER A 103 20.74 -33.63 -28.54
CA SER A 103 21.04 -32.22 -28.27
C SER A 103 21.15 -31.82 -26.79
N GLY A 104 21.95 -32.54 -26.00
CA GLY A 104 22.27 -32.13 -24.63
C GLY A 104 22.81 -30.69 -24.54
N LEU A 105 23.60 -30.25 -25.52
CA LEU A 105 24.12 -28.88 -25.58
C LEU A 105 23.02 -27.84 -25.80
N LEU A 106 22.06 -28.09 -26.71
CA LEU A 106 20.96 -27.15 -26.95
C LEU A 106 20.03 -27.06 -25.74
N PHE A 107 19.84 -28.17 -25.03
CA PHE A 107 19.05 -28.18 -23.81
C PHE A 107 19.70 -27.35 -22.70
N VAL A 108 21.02 -27.49 -22.51
CA VAL A 108 21.78 -26.68 -21.53
C VAL A 108 21.77 -25.20 -21.91
N MET A 109 21.95 -24.85 -23.19
CA MET A 109 21.89 -23.47 -23.67
C MET A 109 20.49 -22.86 -23.50
N ALA A 110 19.43 -23.64 -23.75
CA ALA A 110 18.05 -23.19 -23.52
C ALA A 110 17.76 -22.95 -22.04
N LEU A 111 18.21 -23.84 -21.15
CA LEU A 111 18.11 -23.67 -19.69
C LEU A 111 18.89 -22.45 -19.20
N ALA A 112 20.10 -22.23 -19.72
CA ALA A 112 20.92 -21.07 -19.37
C ALA A 112 20.25 -19.76 -19.81
N LEU A 113 19.71 -19.69 -21.03
CA LEU A 113 18.97 -18.52 -21.52
C LEU A 113 17.69 -18.27 -20.70
N ALA A 114 16.95 -19.32 -20.33
CA ALA A 114 15.78 -19.20 -19.48
C ALA A 114 16.14 -18.67 -18.08
N ALA A 115 17.24 -19.13 -17.49
CA ALA A 115 17.73 -18.65 -16.21
C ALA A 115 18.15 -17.17 -16.27
N VAL A 116 18.87 -16.76 -17.32
CA VAL A 116 19.28 -15.36 -17.55
C VAL A 116 18.05 -14.46 -17.73
N ALA A 117 17.05 -14.90 -18.51
CA ALA A 117 15.81 -14.16 -18.69
C ALA A 117 14.99 -14.03 -17.39
N GLY A 118 14.92 -15.11 -16.60
CA GLY A 118 14.25 -15.10 -15.30
C GLY A 118 14.90 -14.15 -14.29
N ILE A 119 16.23 -14.19 -14.16
CA ILE A 119 16.98 -13.30 -13.27
C ILE A 119 16.88 -11.84 -13.75
N GLY A 120 16.98 -11.61 -15.06
CA GLY A 120 16.82 -10.28 -15.66
C GLY A 120 15.43 -9.67 -15.40
N GLY A 121 14.37 -10.48 -15.49
CA GLY A 121 13.00 -10.03 -15.22
C GLY A 121 12.76 -9.63 -13.76
N MET A 122 13.34 -10.36 -12.80
CA MET A 122 13.27 -10.00 -11.38
C MET A 122 14.03 -8.71 -11.08
N LEU A 123 15.21 -8.51 -11.69
CA LEU A 123 16.01 -7.30 -11.50
C LEU A 123 15.33 -6.07 -12.10
N LEU A 124 14.72 -6.18 -13.30
CA LEU A 124 13.95 -5.09 -13.89
C LEU A 124 12.72 -4.72 -13.05
N SER A 125 12.06 -5.71 -12.46
CA SER A 125 10.90 -5.46 -11.58
C SER A 125 11.32 -4.71 -10.31
N ALA A 126 12.41 -5.13 -9.67
CA ALA A 126 12.96 -4.44 -8.51
C ALA A 126 13.42 -3.00 -8.84
N LEU A 127 13.99 -2.77 -10.02
CA LEU A 127 14.37 -1.43 -10.48
C LEU A 127 13.14 -0.53 -10.74
N ALA A 128 12.04 -1.10 -11.22
CA ALA A 128 10.80 -0.36 -11.42
C ALA A 128 10.20 0.13 -10.09
N ASP A 129 10.17 -0.71 -9.05
CA ASP A 129 9.71 -0.32 -7.70
C ASP A 129 10.56 0.80 -7.09
N ILE A 130 11.89 0.75 -7.28
CA ILE A 130 12.80 1.81 -6.80
C ILE A 130 12.54 3.13 -7.51
N SER A 131 12.25 3.09 -8.83
CA SER A 131 12.02 4.30 -9.62
C SER A 131 10.76 5.07 -9.16
N GLU A 132 9.69 4.37 -8.78
CA GLU A 132 8.47 5.00 -8.26
C GLU A 132 8.71 5.64 -6.87
N GLY A 133 9.53 5.00 -6.03
CA GLY A 133 9.95 5.56 -4.75
C GLY A 133 10.73 6.87 -4.89
N ILE A 134 11.65 6.94 -5.87
CA ILE A 134 12.47 8.14 -6.12
C ILE A 134 11.63 9.31 -6.62
N VAL A 135 10.64 9.08 -7.49
CA VAL A 135 9.74 10.15 -7.97
C VAL A 135 8.93 10.74 -6.82
N SER A 136 8.41 9.89 -5.92
CA SER A 136 7.66 10.35 -4.74
C SER A 136 8.52 11.20 -3.81
N LEU A 137 9.79 10.82 -3.60
CA LEU A 137 10.73 11.58 -2.76
C LEU A 137 11.04 12.97 -3.33
N ARG A 138 11.15 13.10 -4.66
CA ARG A 138 11.43 14.39 -5.31
C ARG A 138 10.28 15.38 -5.16
N VAL A 139 9.03 14.90 -5.21
CA VAL A 139 7.85 15.76 -5.03
C VAL A 139 7.78 16.28 -3.59
N ASP A 140 8.06 15.43 -2.60
CA ASP A 140 8.09 15.82 -1.18
C ASP A 140 9.17 16.89 -0.90
N LEU A 141 10.38 16.69 -1.44
CA LEU A 141 11.47 17.66 -1.31
C LEU A 141 11.16 18.99 -1.99
N ALA A 142 10.52 18.97 -3.17
CA ALA A 142 10.11 20.18 -3.87
C ALA A 142 9.04 20.96 -3.10
N CYS A 143 8.06 20.26 -2.50
CA CYS A 143 7.04 20.88 -1.65
C CYS A 143 7.67 21.50 -0.39
N ARG A 144 8.60 20.79 0.25
CA ARG A 144 9.28 21.29 1.45
C ARG A 144 10.14 22.53 1.15
N ALA A 145 10.92 22.50 0.07
CA ALA A 145 11.72 23.64 -0.35
C ALA A 145 10.86 24.89 -0.62
N LYS A 146 9.68 24.71 -1.22
CA LYS A 146 8.76 25.82 -1.48
C LYS A 146 8.14 26.39 -0.20
N SER A 147 7.85 25.54 0.79
CA SER A 147 7.30 26.00 2.08
C SER A 147 8.27 26.86 2.90
N GLU A 148 9.58 26.68 2.72
CA GLU A 148 10.60 27.43 3.47
C GLU A 148 10.82 28.83 2.88
N GLN A 149 10.58 29.00 1.58
CA GLN A 149 10.75 30.27 0.87
C GLN A 149 9.58 31.26 1.07
N ASP A 150 8.39 30.77 1.40
CA ASP A 150 7.19 31.61 1.68
C ASP A 150 7.10 32.09 3.14
N ARG A 151 8.14 31.90 3.96
CA ARG A 151 8.16 32.37 5.35
C ARG A 151 8.53 33.87 5.37
N PRO A 152 7.61 34.80 5.69
CA PRO A 152 7.94 36.21 5.77
C PRO A 152 8.89 36.47 6.95
N GLU A 153 9.91 37.29 6.70
CA GLU A 153 10.90 37.77 7.69
C GLU A 153 10.28 38.67 8.76
#